data_AF-A0A971CH96-F1
#
_entry.id   AF-A0A971CH96-F1
#
_cell.length_a   1.000
_cell.length_b   1.000
_cell.length_c   1.000
_cell.angle_alpha   90.00
_cell.angle_beta   90.00
_cell.angle_gamma   90.00
#
_symmetry.space_group_name_H-M   'P 1'
#
loop_
_entity.id
_entity.type
_entity.pdbx_description
1 polymer ?
#
loop_
_entity_poly.entity_id
_entity_poly.type
_entity_poly.pdbx_seq_one_letter_code
_entity_poly.pdbx_strand_id
1 'polypeptide(L)'
;MLIRTGFDNEKYLTEQSAEILQRIHQFGDKLFLEFGGKLLYDYHAARVLPGYDPNVKMRLLQKLKDKVDIILCIYAGNIEHRKMRADFGI
;
A
#
# COMPACT_ATOMS: atom_id res chain seq x y z
N MET A 1 16.12 25.40 2.79
CA MET A 1 15.92 24.71 4.08
C MET A 1 16.09 23.22 3.83
N LEU A 2 17.08 22.56 4.44
CA LEU A 2 17.24 21.11 4.32
C LEU A 2 16.03 20.46 5.02
N ILE A 3 15.22 19.71 4.28
CA ILE A 3 14.13 18.93 4.86
C ILE A 3 14.77 17.85 5.72
N ARG A 4 14.61 17.92 7.04
CA ARG A 4 15.02 16.83 7.94
C ARG A 4 14.12 15.63 7.67
N THR A 5 14.72 14.50 7.35
CA THR A 5 14.03 13.22 7.23
C THR A 5 13.43 12.83 8.59
N GLY A 6 12.13 12.58 8.63
CA GLY A 6 11.37 12.09 9.78
C GLY A 6 10.78 10.69 9.57
N PHE A 7 10.90 10.14 8.36
CA PHE A 7 10.43 8.82 7.99
C PHE A 7 11.52 8.04 7.24
N ASP A 8 11.78 6.81 7.67
CA ASP A 8 12.75 5.91 7.06
C ASP A 8 12.02 4.81 6.26
N ASN A 9 12.14 4.86 4.93
CA ASN A 9 11.48 3.89 4.06
C ASN A 9 12.07 2.48 4.18
N GLU A 10 13.38 2.33 4.41
CA GLU A 10 13.99 1.00 4.50
C GLU A 10 13.62 0.31 5.80
N LYS A 11 13.57 1.09 6.90
CA LYS A 11 13.03 0.61 8.16
C LYS A 11 11.56 0.20 8.02
N TYR A 12 10.72 1.06 7.42
CA TYR A 12 9.32 0.74 7.16
C TYR A 12 9.16 -0.55 6.35
N LEU A 13 9.89 -0.69 5.24
CA LEU A 13 9.81 -1.88 4.38
C LEU A 13 10.21 -3.16 5.12
N THR A 14 11.23 -3.07 5.98
CA THR A 14 11.71 -4.20 6.77
C THR A 14 10.68 -4.59 7.84
N GLU A 15 10.25 -3.64 8.67
CA GLU A 15 9.31 -3.90 9.76
C GLU A 15 7.93 -4.31 9.23
N GLN A 16 7.38 -3.58 8.25
CA GLN A 16 6.05 -3.84 7.73
C GLN A 16 5.96 -5.19 6.99
N SER A 17 6.99 -5.59 6.25
CA SER A 17 6.99 -6.91 5.60
C SER A 17 7.09 -8.04 6.61
N ALA A 18 7.92 -7.89 7.66
CA ALA A 18 8.04 -8.86 8.74
C ALA A 18 6.71 -9.03 9.51
N GLU A 19 6.05 -7.92 9.85
CA GLU A 19 4.75 -7.93 10.54
C GLU A 19 3.65 -8.61 9.71
N ILE A 20 3.60 -8.37 8.40
CA ILE A 20 2.63 -9.03 7.51
C ILE A 20 2.86 -10.55 7.49
N LEU A 21 4.13 -10.98 7.35
CA LEU A 21 4.47 -12.40 7.36
C LEU A 21 4.16 -13.06 8.71
N GLN A 22 4.52 -12.40 9.81
CA GLN A 22 4.19 -12.88 11.14
C GLN A 22 2.68 -13.01 11.33
N ARG A 23 1.90 -12.06 10.82
CA ARG A 23 0.44 -12.12 10.88
C ARG A 23 -0.12 -13.30 10.08
N ILE A 24 0.44 -13.58 8.90
CA ILE A 24 0.04 -14.74 8.08
C ILE A 24 0.25 -16.05 8.87
N HIS A 25 1.41 -16.20 9.51
CA HIS A 25 1.72 -17.40 10.31
C HIS A 25 0.79 -17.59 11.50
N GLN A 26 0.28 -16.50 12.10
CA GLN A 26 -0.70 -16.58 13.20
C GLN A 26 -2.05 -17.16 12.80
N PHE A 27 -2.39 -17.19 11.50
CA PHE A 27 -3.69 -17.64 10.98
C PHE A 27 -3.61 -18.91 10.13
N GLY A 28 -2.56 -19.73 10.30
CA GLY A 28 -2.42 -20.98 9.54
C GLY A 28 -2.06 -20.74 8.07
N ASP A 29 -1.12 -19.82 7.84
CA ASP A 29 -0.50 -19.51 6.55
C ASP A 29 -1.44 -18.96 5.45
N LYS A 30 -2.66 -18.55 5.83
CA LYS A 30 -3.59 -17.86 4.92
C LYS A 30 -4.14 -16.59 5.56
N LEU A 31 -4.00 -15.47 4.86
CA LEU A 31 -4.54 -14.17 5.27
C LEU A 31 -5.13 -13.46 4.06
N PHE A 32 -6.37 -12.97 4.19
CA PHE A 32 -6.92 -11.97 3.29
C PHE A 32 -6.64 -10.60 3.92
N LEU A 33 -5.80 -9.80 3.27
CA LEU A 33 -5.40 -8.48 3.75
C LEU A 33 -5.98 -7.40 2.82
N GLU A 34 -6.82 -6.52 3.37
CA GLU A 34 -7.35 -5.37 2.63
C GLU A 34 -6.30 -4.25 2.54
N PHE A 35 -5.96 -3.84 1.32
CA PHE A 35 -5.16 -2.63 1.07
C PHE A 35 -6.07 -1.45 0.75
N GLY A 36 -6.44 -0.70 1.79
CA GLY A 36 -7.22 0.53 1.65
C GLY A 36 -6.40 1.75 1.20
N GLY A 37 -7.07 2.70 0.55
CA GLY A 37 -6.49 4.01 0.19
C GLY A 37 -5.59 3.98 -1.06
N LYS A 38 -4.69 4.97 -1.16
CA LYS A 38 -3.76 5.09 -2.29
C LYS A 38 -2.55 4.15 -2.08
N LEU A 39 -2.38 3.20 -2.99
CA LEU A 39 -1.19 2.34 -3.09
C LEU A 39 -0.01 3.04 -3.80
N LEU A 40 -0.35 3.89 -4.76
CA LEU A 40 0.56 4.68 -5.59
C LEU A 40 0.26 6.15 -5.40
N TYR A 41 1.29 7.00 -5.53
CA TYR A 41 1.16 8.45 -5.47
C TYR A 41 0.48 8.95 -4.19
N ASP A 42 0.83 8.37 -3.05
CA ASP A 42 0.38 8.82 -1.73
C ASP A 42 1.13 10.10 -1.31
N TYR A 43 0.87 11.18 -2.06
CA TYR A 43 1.45 12.49 -1.81
C TYR A 43 0.94 13.14 -0.52
N HIS A 44 -0.18 12.66 0.03
CA HIS A 44 -0.61 13.09 1.36
C HIS A 44 0.39 12.58 2.40
N ALA A 45 0.66 11.28 2.44
CA ALA A 45 1.66 10.70 3.35
C ALA A 45 3.05 11.33 3.15
N ALA A 46 3.49 11.55 1.90
CA ALA A 46 4.78 12.18 1.62
C ALA A 46 4.93 13.61 2.18
N ARG A 47 3.85 14.40 2.21
CA ARG A 47 3.86 15.73 2.83
C ARG A 47 3.83 15.68 4.36
N VAL A 48 3.11 14.70 4.92
CA VAL A 48 2.91 14.56 6.37
C VAL A 48 4.11 13.90 7.04
N LEU A 49 4.79 12.98 6.36
CA LEU A 49 5.90 12.18 6.87
C LEU A 49 7.17 12.53 6.07
N PRO A 50 8.00 13.49 6.52
CA PRO A 50 9.17 13.93 5.76
C PRO A 50 10.12 12.77 5.44
N GLY A 51 10.29 12.47 4.16
CA GLY A 51 11.10 11.34 3.69
C GLY A 51 10.28 10.13 3.24
N TYR A 52 8.97 10.08 3.48
CA TYR A 52 8.09 9.02 2.96
C TYR A 52 8.03 9.06 1.43
N ASP A 53 8.35 7.94 0.79
CA ASP A 53 8.21 7.77 -0.66
C ASP A 53 6.72 7.50 -0.99
N PRO A 54 6.06 8.33 -1.84
CA PRO A 54 4.66 8.15 -2.24
C PRO A 54 4.31 6.77 -2.79
N ASN A 55 5.31 5.98 -3.21
CA ASN A 55 5.16 4.65 -3.78
C ASN A 55 5.71 3.52 -2.87
N VAL A 56 6.06 3.81 -1.61
CA VAL A 56 6.67 2.81 -0.72
C VAL A 56 5.78 1.59 -0.48
N LYS A 57 4.44 1.74 -0.51
CA LYS A 57 3.51 0.61 -0.39
C LYS A 57 3.61 -0.36 -1.59
N MET A 58 3.91 0.13 -2.79
CA MET A 58 4.17 -0.75 -3.93
C MET A 58 5.49 -1.50 -3.77
N ARG A 59 6.52 -0.84 -3.22
CA ARG A 59 7.79 -1.50 -2.88
C ARG A 59 7.58 -2.59 -1.82
N LEU A 60 6.69 -2.37 -0.85
CA LEU A 60 6.28 -3.37 0.14
C LEU A 60 5.63 -4.59 -0.55
N LEU A 61 4.64 -4.38 -1.42
CA LEU A 61 3.99 -5.46 -2.17
C LEU A 61 5.00 -6.21 -3.06
N GLN A 62 5.93 -5.48 -3.70
CA GLN A 62 6.99 -6.08 -4.51
C GLN A 62 7.91 -7.00 -3.69
N LYS A 63 8.22 -6.66 -2.43
CA LYS A 63 8.99 -7.55 -1.54
C LYS A 63 8.24 -8.84 -1.17
N LEU A 64 6.91 -8.79 -1.20
CA LEU A 64 6.05 -9.92 -0.87
C LEU A 64 5.55 -10.68 -2.11
N LYS A 65 5.93 -10.26 -3.33
CA LYS A 65 5.36 -10.73 -4.60
C LYS A 65 5.35 -12.25 -4.78
N ASP A 66 6.34 -12.95 -4.23
CA ASP A 66 6.47 -14.41 -4.38
C ASP A 66 5.65 -15.18 -3.34
N LYS A 67 4.95 -14.47 -2.44
CA LYS A 67 4.17 -15.00 -1.32
C LYS A 67 2.72 -14.51 -1.28
N VAL A 68 2.31 -13.64 -2.20
CA VAL A 68 0.98 -13.01 -2.17
C VAL A 68 0.33 -13.04 -3.54
N ASP A 69 -0.99 -13.24 -3.54
CA ASP A 69 -1.86 -13.03 -4.69
C ASP A 69 -2.63 -11.70 -4.53
N ILE A 70 -2.91 -11.02 -5.65
CA ILE A 70 -3.67 -9.76 -5.66
C ILE A 70 -5.10 -10.04 -6.12
N ILE A 71 -6.07 -9.67 -5.28
CA ILE A 71 -7.50 -9.70 -5.61
C ILE A 71 -7.99 -8.27 -5.78
N LEU A 72 -8.53 -7.95 -6.96
CA LEU A 72 -9.11 -6.64 -7.26
C LEU A 72 -10.64 -6.68 -7.07
N CYS A 73 -11.14 -5.91 -6.11
CA CYS A 73 -12.57 -5.79 -5.84
C CYS A 73 -13.16 -4.59 -6.61
N ILE A 74 -14.16 -4.85 -7.47
CA ILE A 74 -14.90 -3.81 -8.19
C ILE A 74 -16.38 -3.91 -7.84
N TYR A 75 -16.97 -2.82 -7.36
CA TYR A 75 -18.41 -2.77 -7.06
C TYR A 75 -19.23 -2.67 -8.35
N ALA A 76 -20.13 -3.62 -8.59
CA ALA A 76 -20.95 -3.70 -9.80
C ALA A 76 -21.76 -2.41 -10.06
N GLY A 77 -22.34 -1.81 -9.02
CA GLY A 77 -23.07 -0.55 -9.18
C GLY A 77 -22.18 0.59 -9.68
N ASN A 78 -20.88 0.62 -9.37
CA ASN A 78 -19.98 1.65 -9.92
C ASN A 78 -19.76 1.46 -11.43
N ILE A 79 -19.82 0.22 -11.92
CA ILE A 79 -19.74 -0.08 -13.36
C ILE A 79 -21.00 0.44 -14.06
N GLU A 80 -22.19 0.13 -13.51
CA GLU A 80 -23.48 0.59 -14.04
C GLU A 80 -23.55 2.12 -14.12
N HIS A 81 -23.08 2.81 -13.07
CA HIS A 81 -23.10 4.27 -13.00
C HIS A 81 -21.90 4.94 -13.71
N ARG A 82 -21.03 4.16 -14.37
CA ARG A 82 -19.80 4.64 -15.02
C ARG A 82 -19.00 5.58 -14.11
N LYS A 83 -18.83 5.17 -12.85
CA LYS A 83 -18.18 6.00 -11.85
C LYS A 83 -16.73 6.26 -12.26
N MET A 84 -16.42 7.52 -12.51
CA MET A 84 -15.07 7.97 -12.84
C MET A 84 -14.25 8.20 -11.57
N ARG A 85 -13.00 7.76 -11.59
CA ARG A 85 -12.00 8.10 -10.58
C ARG A 85 -11.36 9.44 -10.92
N ALA A 86 -11.73 10.46 -10.15
CA ALA A 86 -11.27 11.84 -10.36
C ALA A 86 -9.74 12.01 -10.36
N ASP A 87 -9.00 11.17 -9.60
CA ASP A 87 -7.53 11.24 -9.54
C ASP A 87 -6.86 11.03 -10.91
N PHE A 88 -7.47 10.24 -11.80
CA PHE A 88 -6.88 9.82 -13.08
C PHE A 88 -7.77 10.09 -14.29
N GLY A 89 -9.01 10.51 -14.08
CA GLY A 89 -9.97 10.75 -15.16
C GLY A 89 -10.37 9.48 -15.92
N ILE A 90 -10.35 8.32 -15.24
CA ILE A 90 -10.76 7.00 -15.78
C ILE A 90 -11.74 6.31 -14.83
#